data_AF-A0A5C7K2K4-F1
#
_entry.id   AF-A0A5C7K2K4-F1
#
_cell.length_a   1.000
_cell.length_b   1.000
_cell.length_c   1.000
_cell.angle_alpha   90.00
_cell.angle_beta   90.00
_cell.angle_gamma   90.00
#
_symmetry.space_group_name_H-M   'P 1'
#
loop_
_entity.id
_entity.type
_entity.pdbx_description
1 polymer ?
#
loop_
_entity_poly.entity_id
_entity_poly.type
_entity_poly.pdbx_seq_one_letter_code
_entity_poly.pdbx_strand_id
1 'polypeptide(L)'
;MIAPSGSSLLLGIGIGLASLAAVAASEYPVAGLAPDQRPANAPRLTADAPVDTTRSLHGIPAPRPAGLEFVEAQGGWYTPFDLRGMPGPYDLRGWHSQTRVGEKK
;
A
#
# COMPACT_ATOMS: atom_id res chain seq x y z
N MET A 1 -30.71 0.99 -53.98
CA MET A 1 -30.38 -0.17 -53.12
C MET A 1 -29.12 0.18 -52.34
N ILE A 2 -29.23 0.45 -51.05
CA ILE A 2 -28.08 0.70 -50.16
C ILE A 2 -28.32 -0.14 -48.90
N ALA A 3 -27.44 -1.10 -48.65
CA ALA A 3 -27.46 -1.95 -47.47
C ALA A 3 -26.84 -1.21 -46.26
N PRO A 4 -27.40 -1.31 -45.05
CA PRO A 4 -26.76 -0.77 -43.86
C PRO A 4 -25.61 -1.68 -43.38
N SER A 5 -24.46 -1.04 -43.21
CA SER A 5 -23.16 -1.54 -42.78
C SER A 5 -23.13 -2.03 -41.33
N GLY A 6 -22.62 -3.25 -41.11
CA GLY A 6 -22.54 -3.97 -39.83
C GLY A 6 -21.52 -3.46 -38.81
N SER A 7 -21.38 -2.14 -38.66
CA SER A 7 -20.39 -1.55 -37.74
C SER A 7 -20.95 -1.16 -36.37
N SER A 8 -22.26 -1.28 -36.15
CA SER A 8 -22.92 -0.87 -34.89
C SER A 8 -23.03 -1.97 -33.84
N LEU A 9 -22.75 -3.24 -34.19
CA LEU A 9 -22.98 -4.38 -33.28
C LEU A 9 -21.79 -4.62 -32.32
N LEU A 10 -20.57 -4.25 -32.72
CA LEU A 10 -19.37 -4.52 -31.93
C LEU A 10 -19.10 -3.49 -30.82
N LEU A 11 -19.64 -2.27 -30.94
CA LEU A 11 -19.45 -1.22 -29.93
C LEU A 11 -20.43 -1.36 -28.73
N GLY A 12 -21.57 -2.02 -28.93
CA GLY A 12 -22.56 -2.26 -27.86
C GLY A 12 -22.16 -3.37 -26.89
N ILE A 13 -21.37 -4.35 -27.34
CA ILE A 13 -20.95 -5.50 -26.52
C ILE A 13 -19.84 -5.09 -25.54
N GLY A 14 -18.93 -4.20 -25.94
CA GLY A 14 -17.84 -3.74 -25.06
C GLY A 14 -18.30 -2.93 -23.85
N ILE A 15 -19.39 -2.16 -23.98
CA ILE A 15 -19.92 -1.33 -22.89
C ILE A 15 -20.72 -2.17 -21.88
N GLY A 16 -21.39 -3.24 -22.33
CA GLY A 16 -22.15 -4.14 -21.45
C GLY A 16 -21.28 -5.02 -20.54
N LEU A 17 -20.08 -5.39 -20.98
CA LEU A 17 -19.15 -6.21 -20.18
C LEU A 17 -18.40 -5.44 -19.08
N ALA A 18 -18.31 -4.12 -19.17
CA ALA A 18 -17.66 -3.30 -18.14
C ALA A 18 -18.55 -3.12 -16.88
N SER A 19 -19.85 -3.40 -16.97
CA SER A 19 -20.80 -3.21 -15.87
C SER A 19 -20.80 -4.36 -14.84
N LEU A 20 -20.16 -5.49 -15.12
CA LEU A 20 -20.14 -6.66 -14.23
C LEU A 20 -19.00 -6.66 -13.20
N ALA A 21 -18.09 -5.69 -13.25
CA ALA A 21 -16.92 -5.63 -12.36
C ALA A 21 -17.13 -4.76 -11.10
N ALA A 22 -18.35 -4.35 -10.80
CA ALA A 22 -18.70 -3.81 -9.49
C ALA A 22 -18.81 -4.98 -8.50
N VAL A 23 -17.67 -5.61 -8.20
CA VAL A 23 -17.54 -6.56 -7.11
C VAL A 23 -17.97 -5.83 -5.84
N ALA A 24 -19.01 -6.35 -5.20
CA ALA A 24 -19.56 -5.83 -3.95
C ALA A 24 -18.42 -5.63 -2.94
N ALA A 25 -18.03 -4.37 -2.73
CA ALA A 25 -17.36 -3.99 -1.51
C ALA A 25 -18.39 -4.28 -0.41
N SER A 26 -18.19 -5.36 0.35
CA SER A 26 -18.97 -5.62 1.55
C SER A 26 -18.93 -4.35 2.38
N GLU A 27 -20.10 -3.78 2.71
CA GLU A 27 -20.18 -2.63 3.62
C GLU A 27 -19.29 -2.94 4.82
N TYR A 28 -18.30 -2.08 5.07
CA TYR A 28 -17.47 -2.21 6.27
C TYR A 28 -18.42 -2.26 7.46
N PRO A 29 -18.29 -3.24 8.37
CA PRO A 29 -19.20 -3.33 9.50
C PRO A 29 -19.06 -2.04 10.31
N VAL A 30 -20.03 -1.14 10.18
CA VAL A 30 -20.17 0.01 11.05
C VAL A 30 -20.37 -0.57 12.43
N ALA A 31 -19.51 -0.20 13.38
CA ALA A 31 -19.74 -0.53 14.78
C ALA A 31 -21.16 -0.04 15.09
N GLY A 32 -22.09 -0.97 15.30
CA GLY A 32 -23.51 -0.65 15.34
C GLY A 32 -23.86 0.28 16.51
N LEU A 33 -25.10 0.27 16.96
CA LEU A 33 -25.52 1.14 18.08
C LEU A 33 -24.88 0.77 19.43
N ALA A 34 -24.06 -0.29 19.50
CA ALA A 34 -23.32 -0.75 20.66
C ALA A 34 -21.79 -0.64 20.40
N PRO A 35 -21.15 0.51 20.69
CA PRO A 35 -19.74 0.75 20.36
C PRO A 35 -18.76 -0.10 21.18
N ASP A 36 -19.20 -0.66 22.30
CA ASP A 36 -18.45 -1.59 23.14
C ASP A 36 -18.41 -3.02 22.58
N GLN A 37 -19.30 -3.35 21.63
CA GLN A 37 -19.42 -4.67 21.04
C GLN A 37 -18.74 -4.73 19.68
N ARG A 38 -17.75 -5.62 19.55
CA ARG A 38 -17.16 -5.94 18.25
C ARG A 38 -18.13 -6.81 17.44
N PRO A 39 -18.44 -6.46 16.17
CA PRO A 39 -19.31 -7.28 15.32
C PRO A 39 -18.79 -8.72 15.17
N ALA A 40 -19.71 -9.69 15.20
CA ALA A 40 -19.38 -11.12 15.16
C ALA A 40 -18.62 -11.51 13.87
N ASN A 41 -18.94 -10.86 12.75
CA ASN A 41 -18.34 -11.06 11.44
C ASN A 41 -17.18 -10.11 11.13
N ALA A 42 -16.70 -9.32 12.09
CA ALA A 42 -15.59 -8.40 11.83
C ALA A 42 -14.28 -9.19 11.56
N PRO A 43 -13.56 -8.93 10.45
CA PRO A 43 -12.34 -9.63 10.07
C PRO A 43 -11.28 -9.60 11.18
N ARG A 44 -10.61 -10.72 11.47
CA ARG A 44 -9.51 -10.79 12.44
C ARG A 44 -8.20 -11.12 11.75
N LEU A 45 -7.12 -10.48 12.17
CA LEU A 45 -5.76 -10.87 11.80
C LEU A 45 -5.43 -12.19 12.52
N THR A 46 -4.92 -13.17 11.79
CA THR A 46 -4.51 -14.49 12.32
C THR A 46 -2.99 -14.63 12.48
N ALA A 47 -2.23 -13.69 11.91
CA ALA A 47 -0.78 -13.59 12.01
C ALA A 47 -0.37 -12.13 11.80
N ASP A 48 0.80 -11.77 12.33
CA ASP A 48 1.42 -10.48 12.07
C ASP A 48 2.06 -10.44 10.68
N ALA A 49 2.13 -9.24 10.10
CA ALA A 49 2.92 -9.03 8.89
C ALA A 49 4.42 -9.18 9.21
N PRO A 50 5.22 -9.77 8.29
CA PRO A 50 6.66 -9.82 8.47
C PRO A 50 7.26 -8.40 8.45
N VAL A 51 8.17 -8.13 9.39
CA VAL A 51 8.89 -6.86 9.46
C VAL A 51 10.05 -6.86 8.46
N ASP A 52 10.10 -5.85 7.58
CA ASP A 52 11.26 -5.60 6.74
C ASP A 52 12.30 -4.75 7.49
N THR A 53 13.22 -5.42 8.18
CA THR A 53 14.28 -4.77 8.95
C THR A 53 15.26 -4.01 8.07
N THR A 54 15.52 -4.50 6.85
CA THR A 54 16.44 -3.85 5.90
C THR A 54 15.86 -2.51 5.47
N ARG A 55 14.58 -2.48 5.16
CA ARG A 55 13.86 -1.26 4.81
C ARG A 55 13.74 -0.30 5.99
N SER A 56 13.41 -0.81 7.18
CA SER A 56 13.27 0.00 8.40
C SER A 56 14.59 0.66 8.83
N LEU A 57 15.71 0.02 8.52
CA LEU A 57 17.07 0.50 8.85
C LEU A 57 17.75 1.21 7.67
N HIS A 58 17.03 1.49 6.60
CA HIS A 58 17.56 2.18 5.43
C HIS A 58 18.24 3.50 5.82
N GLY A 59 19.45 3.72 5.32
CA GLY A 59 20.23 4.93 5.57
C GLY A 59 20.95 4.96 6.93
N ILE A 60 20.86 3.91 7.74
CA ILE A 60 21.64 3.78 8.99
C ILE A 60 22.94 3.02 8.69
N PRO A 61 24.12 3.67 8.77
CA PRO A 61 25.39 3.02 8.47
C PRO A 61 25.78 1.99 9.53
N ALA A 62 26.64 1.05 9.14
CA ALA A 62 27.30 0.15 10.08
C ALA A 62 28.52 0.82 10.74
N PRO A 63 28.87 0.47 11.99
CA PRO A 63 28.13 -0.41 12.89
C PRO A 63 26.84 0.25 13.37
N ARG A 64 25.76 -0.53 13.45
CA ARG A 64 24.47 -0.03 13.92
C ARG A 64 24.54 0.29 15.42
N PRO A 65 23.94 1.39 15.88
CA PRO A 65 23.79 1.68 17.31
C PRO A 65 23.06 0.53 18.04
N ALA A 66 23.45 0.28 19.29
CA ALA A 66 22.68 -0.58 20.18
C ALA A 66 21.29 0.01 20.44
N GLY A 67 20.29 -0.82 20.70
CA GLY A 67 18.93 -0.39 20.97
C GLY A 67 18.03 -0.29 19.73
N LEU A 68 18.47 -0.76 18.56
CA LEU A 68 17.65 -0.86 17.34
C LEU A 68 16.95 -2.22 17.17
N GLU A 69 17.11 -3.11 18.13
CA GLU A 69 16.49 -4.44 18.14
C GLU A 69 14.96 -4.36 18.22
N PHE A 70 14.41 -3.25 18.73
CA PHE A 70 12.97 -3.01 18.75
C PHE A 70 12.33 -3.04 17.36
N VAL A 71 13.12 -2.84 16.29
CA VAL A 71 12.62 -2.88 14.91
C VAL A 71 11.97 -4.23 14.61
N GLU A 72 12.56 -5.32 15.08
CA GLU A 72 12.03 -6.68 14.88
C GLU A 72 10.73 -6.93 15.65
N ALA A 73 10.46 -6.15 16.71
CA ALA A 73 9.30 -6.32 17.58
C ALA A 73 8.06 -5.51 17.14
N GLN A 74 8.11 -4.82 15.99
CA GLN A 74 7.01 -3.94 15.55
C GLN A 74 5.77 -4.73 15.08
N GLY A 75 5.92 -5.96 14.60
CA GLY A 75 4.79 -6.80 14.15
C GLY A 75 3.89 -6.09 13.14
N GLY A 76 2.58 -6.18 13.31
CA GLY A 76 1.58 -5.48 12.48
C GLY A 76 1.27 -4.04 12.86
N TRP A 77 2.01 -3.41 13.77
CA TRP A 77 1.76 -2.03 14.19
C TRP A 77 2.22 -1.02 13.14
N TYR A 78 1.55 0.15 13.10
CA TYR A 78 1.99 1.25 12.26
C TYR A 78 3.41 1.70 12.63
N THR A 79 4.26 1.86 11.63
CA THR A 79 5.63 2.32 11.78
C THR A 79 6.01 3.36 10.72
N PRO A 80 6.72 4.44 11.10
CA PRO A 80 7.23 5.42 10.15
C PRO A 80 8.65 5.09 9.64
N PHE A 81 9.28 4.02 10.13
CA PHE A 81 10.69 3.73 9.88
C PHE A 81 10.94 3.17 8.47
N ASP A 82 9.98 2.44 7.92
CA ASP A 82 9.99 1.85 6.58
C ASP A 82 9.32 2.75 5.50
N LEU A 83 8.81 3.90 5.93
CA LEU A 83 8.20 4.91 5.07
C LEU A 83 9.24 5.95 4.62
N ARG A 84 9.05 6.43 3.39
CA ARG A 84 9.81 7.55 2.85
C ARG A 84 9.35 8.84 3.54
N GLY A 85 10.29 9.55 4.17
CA GLY A 85 10.04 10.83 4.83
C GLY A 85 10.03 12.01 3.85
N MET A 86 10.39 13.19 4.36
CA MET A 86 10.48 14.43 3.59
C MET A 86 11.59 14.36 2.52
N PRO A 87 11.39 14.98 1.33
CA PRO A 87 12.40 15.04 0.28
C PRO A 87 13.42 16.17 0.50
N GLY A 88 14.44 16.21 -0.37
CA GLY A 88 15.39 17.31 -0.45
C GLY A 88 16.35 17.37 0.74
N PRO A 89 16.66 18.55 1.31
CA PRO A 89 17.66 18.68 2.37
C PRO A 89 17.27 17.98 3.68
N TYR A 90 16.01 17.56 3.82
CA TYR A 90 15.50 16.84 4.97
C TYR A 90 15.44 15.32 4.77
N ASP A 91 15.89 14.81 3.62
CA ASP A 91 16.01 13.37 3.36
C ASP A 91 17.28 12.80 4.00
N LEU A 92 17.31 12.80 5.33
CA LEU A 92 18.47 12.36 6.12
C LEU A 92 18.82 10.88 5.92
N ARG A 93 17.86 10.07 5.46
CA ARG A 93 18.05 8.63 5.21
C ARG A 93 18.23 8.29 3.73
N GLY A 94 18.28 9.29 2.84
CA GLY A 94 18.51 9.10 1.41
C GLY A 94 17.41 8.35 0.66
N TRP A 95 16.18 8.34 1.16
CA TRP A 95 15.03 7.65 0.57
C TRP A 95 14.68 8.10 -0.85
N HIS A 96 14.95 9.36 -1.16
CA HIS A 96 14.65 10.05 -2.42
C HIS A 96 15.93 10.38 -3.20
N SER A 97 17.08 9.86 -2.77
CA SER A 97 18.32 9.98 -3.54
C SER A 97 18.16 9.23 -4.87
N GLN A 98 17.90 9.99 -5.94
CA GLN A 98 18.24 9.51 -7.27
C GLN A 98 19.75 9.42 -7.27
N THR A 99 20.30 8.21 -7.37
CA THR A 99 21.74 7.98 -7.44
C THR A 99 22.31 8.94 -8.49
N ARG A 100 22.93 10.05 -8.07
CA ARG A 100 23.77 10.84 -8.98
C ARG A 100 25.03 10.04 -9.16
N VAL A 101 24.97 9.09 -10.09
CA VAL A 101 26.15 8.37 -10.58
C VAL A 101 27.01 9.42 -11.29
N GLY A 102 27.97 9.98 -10.57
CA GLY A 102 29.07 10.75 -11.15
C GLY A 102 28.88 12.26 -11.19
N GLU A 103 29.10 12.94 -10.06
CA GLU A 103 29.77 14.25 -10.09
C GLU A 103 30.99 14.15 -9.19
N LYS A 104 32.12 13.79 -9.80
CA LYS A 104 33.42 14.14 -9.26
C LYS A 104 33.65 15.62 -9.61
N LYS A 105 33.93 16.44 -8.60
CA LYS A 105 34.55 17.75 -8.78
C LYS A 105 35.81 17.81 -7.95
#